data_AF-A0A9W9DL79-F1
#
_entry.id   AF-A0A9W9DL79-F1
#
_cell.length_a   1.000
_cell.length_b   1.000
_cell.length_c   1.000
_cell.angle_alpha   90.00
_cell.angle_beta   90.00
_cell.angle_gamma   90.00
#
_symmetry.space_group_name_H-M   'P 1'
#
loop_
_entity.id
_entity.type
_entity.pdbx_description
1 polymer ?
#
loop_
_entity_poly.entity_id
_entity_poly.type
_entity_poly.pdbx_seq_one_letter_code
_entity_poly.pdbx_strand_id
1 'polypeptide(L)'
;MIRALRARNFSKRPTENTPPTKPAPKTIRRTRSRKTKKSITAAKLDAEQAKKKAQKSSQPVRLNVVFYGDSADVEMQDVASTSQQPTIVPVMLPRALNQPPICEPSNEAIAAATGLSYCGQPASFVRDELESSGPRSLQTLCSVVTQVDNSVLPKELAVVVNDLTASDYPTHMLAVYAPVSKRPENAPASWVPPKTDVKMYPVHSLFMAAHCAKLGPFPPSPITSVESFPATDELRTVILPVRPLCLPSPSTFPSLLHYFYLRRSEVLFKAFFPCEFSTDFVEKCMSEEEIMKLATHIGKTFNPNVILKHAKVIHGVWQNACALGSFDDELWMAIDSAYEVIINALAIGTGNPRAVYVAKSPSPPTQA
;
A
#
# COMPACT_ATOMS: atom_id res chain seq x y z
N MET A 1 5.04 -22.07 26.05
CA MET A 1 6.33 -22.30 26.73
C MET A 1 6.93 -20.93 27.04
N ILE A 2 6.88 -20.52 28.32
CA ILE A 2 7.18 -19.18 28.82
C ILE A 2 8.70 -19.01 28.89
N ARG A 3 9.26 -17.92 28.34
CA ARG A 3 10.67 -17.55 28.52
C ARG A 3 10.76 -16.20 29.22
N ALA A 4 11.23 -16.26 30.47
CA ALA A 4 11.36 -15.16 31.40
C ALA A 4 12.43 -14.14 30.97
N LEU A 5 12.12 -12.85 31.10
CA LEU A 5 13.07 -11.76 31.02
C LEU A 5 13.71 -11.55 32.40
N ARG A 6 15.05 -11.53 32.42
CA ARG A 6 15.87 -11.44 33.63
C ARG A 6 16.25 -9.97 33.88
N ALA A 7 16.02 -9.49 35.10
CA ALA A 7 16.45 -8.17 35.56
C ALA A 7 17.98 -8.11 35.77
N ARG A 8 18.56 -6.92 35.58
CA ARG A 8 19.87 -6.55 36.15
C ARG A 8 19.87 -5.12 36.69
N ASN A 9 20.63 -4.98 37.76
CA ASN A 9 20.47 -4.02 38.85
C ASN A 9 21.18 -2.68 38.60
N PHE A 10 20.63 -1.66 39.26
CA PHE A 10 21.27 -0.39 39.57
C PHE A 10 22.46 -0.56 40.52
N SER A 11 23.54 0.17 40.28
CA SER A 11 24.55 0.52 41.30
C SER A 11 24.96 1.97 41.13
N LYS A 12 25.17 2.66 42.28
CA LYS A 12 25.43 4.09 42.43
C LYS A 12 26.94 4.39 42.44
N ARG A 13 27.31 5.52 41.80
CA ARG A 13 28.40 6.55 41.97
C ARG A 13 29.49 6.35 43.05
N PRO A 14 30.68 7.03 43.04
CA PRO A 14 30.95 8.41 42.53
C PRO A 14 32.38 8.68 41.95
N THR A 15 32.68 9.98 41.80
CA THR A 15 33.98 10.72 41.64
C THR A 15 34.39 11.20 40.25
N GLU A 16 34.12 12.50 40.04
CA GLU A 16 35.07 13.55 39.66
C GLU A 16 36.36 13.13 38.94
N ASN A 17 36.49 13.52 37.67
CA ASN A 17 37.76 13.86 37.02
C ASN A 17 37.49 14.44 35.62
N THR A 18 37.71 15.74 35.45
CA THR A 18 37.80 16.43 34.16
C THR A 18 39.14 16.08 33.50
N PRO A 19 39.17 15.66 32.21
CA PRO A 19 39.96 16.41 31.22
C PRO A 19 39.42 16.25 29.76
N PRO A 20 40.20 16.66 28.75
CA PRO A 20 40.05 17.90 27.99
C PRO A 20 39.03 17.82 26.84
N THR A 21 38.55 19.00 26.43
CA THR A 21 37.72 19.24 25.24
C THR A 21 38.31 18.60 23.98
N LYS A 22 37.62 17.55 23.48
CA LYS A 22 37.77 17.04 22.11
C LYS A 22 36.73 17.71 21.20
N PRO A 23 37.07 18.04 19.94
CA PRO A 23 36.12 18.63 19.01
C PRO A 23 35.02 17.64 18.64
N ALA A 24 33.79 18.14 18.62
CA ALA A 24 32.58 17.37 18.32
C ALA A 24 32.68 16.64 16.95
N PRO A 25 32.18 15.39 16.84
CA PRO A 25 32.03 14.75 15.56
C PRO A 25 30.97 15.51 14.75
N LYS A 26 31.36 15.97 13.57
CA LYS A 26 30.47 16.58 12.58
C LYS A 26 29.35 15.59 12.28
N THR A 27 28.16 15.85 12.79
CA THR A 27 26.92 15.25 12.30
C THR A 27 26.85 15.50 10.81
N ILE A 28 27.00 14.44 10.01
CA ILE A 28 26.71 14.42 8.58
C ILE A 28 25.20 14.60 8.46
N ARG A 29 24.78 15.87 8.42
CA ARG A 29 23.44 16.27 8.06
C ARG A 29 23.27 15.87 6.60
N ARG A 30 22.55 14.79 6.33
CA ARG A 30 22.07 14.43 4.99
C ARG A 30 21.18 15.56 4.49
N THR A 31 21.78 16.57 3.87
CA THR A 31 21.08 17.54 3.04
C THR A 31 20.62 16.80 1.78
N ARG A 32 19.42 16.20 1.82
CA ARG A 32 18.68 15.88 0.61
C ARG A 32 18.43 17.20 -0.10
N SER A 33 19.21 17.42 -1.16
CA SER A 33 19.19 18.60 -2.00
C SER A 33 17.76 18.86 -2.48
N ARG A 34 17.31 20.08 -2.19
CA ARG A 34 16.09 20.73 -2.65
C ARG A 34 16.10 20.71 -4.19
N LYS A 35 15.54 19.67 -4.82
CA LYS A 35 15.30 19.68 -6.27
C LYS A 35 14.24 20.74 -6.55
N THR A 36 14.69 21.81 -7.19
CA THR A 36 13.95 23.04 -7.50
C THR A 36 12.82 22.78 -8.50
N LYS A 37 11.81 23.65 -8.49
CA LYS A 37 10.59 23.65 -9.33
C LYS A 37 10.77 23.32 -10.82
N LYS A 38 11.98 23.45 -11.39
CA LYS A 38 12.31 23.02 -12.76
C LYS A 38 12.19 21.49 -12.97
N SER A 39 12.30 20.70 -11.91
CA SER A 39 12.15 19.23 -11.96
C SER A 39 10.69 18.79 -12.18
N ILE A 40 9.71 19.57 -11.73
CA ILE A 40 8.29 19.19 -11.78
C ILE A 40 7.73 19.34 -13.20
N THR A 41 8.17 20.36 -13.94
CA THR A 41 7.77 20.54 -15.34
C THR A 41 8.39 19.50 -16.25
N ALA A 42 9.64 19.10 -16.01
CA ALA A 42 10.29 18.02 -16.75
C ALA A 42 9.62 16.66 -16.46
N ALA A 43 9.37 16.36 -15.19
CA ALA A 43 8.63 15.15 -14.80
C ALA A 43 7.21 15.10 -15.37
N LYS A 44 6.50 16.24 -15.45
CA LYS A 44 5.18 16.32 -16.11
C LYS A 44 5.27 15.99 -17.61
N LEU A 45 6.29 16.49 -18.29
CA LEU A 45 6.48 16.26 -19.73
C LEU A 45 6.88 14.80 -20.01
N ASP A 46 7.74 14.23 -19.18
CA ASP A 46 8.15 12.82 -19.25
C ASP A 46 6.97 11.88 -18.94
N ALA A 47 6.15 12.20 -17.92
CA ALA A 47 4.93 11.48 -17.62
C ALA A 47 3.89 11.57 -18.74
N GLU A 48 3.77 12.72 -19.41
CA GLU A 48 2.88 12.89 -20.56
C GLU A 48 3.36 12.09 -21.78
N GLN A 49 4.68 12.04 -22.01
CA GLN A 49 5.28 11.20 -23.06
C GLN A 49 5.15 9.70 -22.76
N ALA A 50 5.31 9.29 -21.49
CA ALA A 50 5.07 7.93 -21.04
C ALA A 50 3.59 7.53 -21.25
N LYS A 51 2.63 8.42 -20.91
CA LYS A 51 1.20 8.23 -21.17
C LYS A 51 0.89 8.06 -22.66
N LYS A 52 1.47 8.90 -23.53
CA LYS A 52 1.29 8.81 -25.00
C LYS A 52 1.89 7.52 -25.58
N LYS A 53 2.95 6.97 -24.99
CA LYS A 53 3.56 5.69 -25.42
C LYS A 53 2.77 4.46 -24.93
N ALA A 54 2.28 4.47 -23.69
CA ALA A 54 1.41 3.42 -23.17
C ALA A 54 0.13 3.25 -24.01
N GLN A 55 -0.42 4.35 -24.54
CA GLN A 55 -1.60 4.32 -25.42
C GLN A 55 -1.34 3.68 -26.79
N LYS A 56 -0.11 3.76 -27.33
CA LYS A 56 0.25 3.19 -28.65
C LYS A 56 0.48 1.67 -28.64
N SER A 57 0.71 1.08 -27.46
CA SER A 57 0.81 -0.38 -27.26
C SER A 57 -0.32 -0.90 -26.36
N SER A 58 -1.53 -0.37 -26.53
CA SER A 58 -2.69 -0.61 -25.65
C SER A 58 -3.33 -1.99 -25.78
N GLN A 59 -2.81 -2.87 -26.65
CA GLN A 59 -3.36 -4.21 -26.80
C GLN A 59 -3.11 -5.02 -25.51
N PRO A 60 -4.15 -5.65 -24.94
CA PRO A 60 -4.01 -6.50 -23.76
C PRO A 60 -3.09 -7.68 -24.07
N VAL A 61 -2.32 -8.11 -23.06
CA VAL A 61 -1.44 -9.27 -23.18
C VAL A 61 -2.28 -10.54 -23.01
N ARG A 62 -2.21 -11.42 -24.00
CA ARG A 62 -2.83 -12.76 -23.98
C ARG A 62 -1.82 -13.79 -23.52
N LEU A 63 -2.14 -14.50 -22.45
CA LEU A 63 -1.31 -15.54 -21.87
C LEU A 63 -2.14 -16.82 -21.74
N ASN A 64 -1.57 -17.96 -22.10
CA ASN A 64 -2.20 -19.26 -21.89
C ASN A 64 -1.65 -19.83 -20.59
N VAL A 65 -2.47 -19.86 -19.55
CA VAL A 65 -2.06 -20.32 -18.22
C VAL A 65 -2.56 -21.74 -18.00
N VAL A 66 -1.66 -22.63 -17.58
CA VAL A 66 -1.98 -24.03 -17.29
C VAL A 66 -2.39 -24.15 -15.82
N PHE A 67 -3.63 -24.57 -15.58
CA PHE A 67 -4.15 -24.88 -14.26
C PHE A 67 -4.10 -26.38 -14.05
N TYR A 68 -3.37 -26.78 -13.01
CA TYR A 68 -3.50 -28.09 -12.39
C TYR A 68 -4.59 -27.91 -11.34
N GLY A 69 -5.66 -28.69 -11.39
CA GLY A 69 -6.76 -28.57 -10.44
C GLY A 69 -6.21 -28.54 -9.01
N ASP A 70 -6.60 -27.54 -8.23
CA ASP A 70 -6.37 -27.58 -6.78
C ASP A 70 -7.13 -28.82 -6.32
N SER A 71 -6.38 -29.87 -5.98
CA SER A 71 -6.94 -31.03 -5.29
C SER A 71 -7.61 -30.47 -4.04
N ALA A 72 -8.93 -30.29 -4.10
CA ALA A 72 -9.72 -30.08 -2.90
C ALA A 72 -9.30 -31.17 -1.93
N ASP A 73 -9.10 -30.83 -0.66
CA ASP A 73 -8.91 -31.80 0.42
C ASP A 73 -10.04 -32.83 0.33
N VAL A 74 -9.80 -33.97 -0.33
CA VAL A 74 -10.73 -35.07 -0.42
C VAL A 74 -10.41 -35.94 0.79
N GLU A 75 -11.27 -35.84 1.80
CA GLU A 75 -11.34 -36.79 2.91
C GLU A 75 -11.28 -38.22 2.38
N MET A 76 -10.38 -39.03 2.96
CA MET A 76 -9.98 -40.34 2.48
C MET A 76 -11.19 -41.27 2.22
N GLN A 77 -11.55 -41.43 0.96
CA GLN A 77 -12.29 -42.59 0.45
C GLN A 77 -11.46 -43.21 -0.67
N ASP A 78 -11.19 -44.52 -0.53
CA ASP A 78 -10.37 -45.36 -1.43
C ASP A 78 -10.99 -45.49 -2.83
N VAL A 79 -10.94 -44.40 -3.61
CA VAL A 79 -11.41 -44.38 -5.00
C VAL A 79 -10.23 -44.07 -5.91
N ALA A 80 -10.05 -44.93 -6.92
CA ALA A 80 -8.97 -44.87 -7.89
C ALA A 80 -8.68 -43.43 -8.35
N SER A 81 -7.42 -43.00 -8.15
CA SER A 81 -6.94 -41.65 -8.45
C SER A 81 -6.99 -41.39 -9.96
N THR A 82 -8.11 -40.83 -10.41
CA THR A 82 -8.26 -40.32 -11.77
C THR A 82 -7.32 -39.13 -11.96
N SER A 83 -6.28 -39.27 -12.80
CA SER A 83 -5.36 -38.18 -13.11
C SER A 83 -6.12 -37.02 -13.77
N GLN A 84 -6.31 -35.91 -13.07
CA GLN A 84 -6.94 -34.72 -13.65
C GLN A 84 -6.02 -34.13 -14.72
N GLN A 85 -6.53 -33.99 -15.94
CA GLN A 85 -5.79 -33.38 -17.04
C GLN A 85 -5.62 -31.87 -16.80
N PRO A 86 -4.45 -31.29 -17.11
CA PRO A 86 -4.23 -29.86 -16.98
C PRO A 86 -5.16 -29.08 -17.91
N THR A 87 -5.82 -28.05 -17.38
CA THR A 87 -6.71 -27.17 -18.15
C THR A 87 -5.96 -25.90 -18.55
N ILE A 88 -5.94 -25.58 -19.85
CA ILE A 88 -5.34 -24.33 -20.35
C ILE A 88 -6.42 -23.26 -20.39
N VAL A 89 -6.24 -22.18 -19.63
CA VAL A 89 -7.17 -21.04 -19.60
C VAL A 89 -6.49 -19.81 -20.19
N PRO A 90 -7.07 -19.19 -21.25
CA PRO A 90 -6.55 -17.94 -21.78
C PRO A 90 -6.86 -16.79 -20.80
N VAL A 91 -5.80 -16.12 -20.34
CA VAL A 91 -5.88 -14.95 -19.45
C VAL A 91 -5.52 -13.69 -20.24
N MET A 92 -6.37 -12.68 -20.10
CA MET A 92 -6.18 -11.35 -20.70
C MET A 92 -5.82 -10.36 -19.59
N LEU A 93 -4.62 -9.79 -19.65
CA LEU A 93 -4.19 -8.77 -18.70
C LEU A 93 -3.96 -7.44 -19.43
N PRO A 94 -4.30 -6.29 -18.80
CA PRO A 94 -3.95 -5.00 -19.37
C PRO A 94 -2.43 -4.89 -19.47
N ARG A 95 -1.93 -4.31 -20.57
CA ARG A 95 -0.49 -4.15 -20.80
C ARG A 95 0.16 -3.21 -19.78
N ALA A 96 -0.57 -2.17 -19.39
CA ALA A 96 -0.16 -1.19 -18.41
C ALA A 96 -1.39 -0.78 -17.59
N LEU A 97 -1.15 -0.33 -16.36
CA LEU A 97 -2.18 0.18 -15.48
C LEU A 97 -2.26 1.69 -15.67
N ASN A 98 -3.39 2.19 -16.17
CA ASN A 98 -3.53 3.62 -16.45
C ASN A 98 -3.64 4.41 -15.15
N GLN A 99 -2.83 5.44 -15.00
CA GLN A 99 -2.96 6.39 -13.89
C GLN A 99 -4.10 7.38 -14.18
N PRO A 100 -4.96 7.69 -13.20
CA PRO A 100 -6.00 8.70 -13.35
C PRO A 100 -5.39 10.10 -13.56
N PRO A 101 -6.18 11.10 -13.97
CA PRO A 101 -5.74 12.49 -13.94
C PRO A 101 -5.26 12.87 -12.55
N ILE A 102 -4.15 13.61 -12.50
CA ILE A 102 -3.57 14.08 -11.24
C ILE A 102 -4.59 14.99 -10.54
N CYS A 103 -4.89 14.68 -9.29
CA CYS A 103 -5.81 15.45 -8.45
C CYS A 103 -5.12 15.68 -7.11
N GLU A 104 -4.92 16.93 -6.74
CA GLU A 104 -4.33 17.27 -5.44
C GLU A 104 -5.41 17.15 -4.34
N PRO A 105 -5.05 16.68 -3.13
CA PRO A 105 -5.96 16.69 -2.01
C PRO A 105 -6.43 18.10 -1.65
N SER A 106 -7.69 18.23 -1.25
CA SER A 106 -8.26 19.54 -0.94
C SER A 106 -7.70 20.10 0.36
N ASN A 107 -7.42 21.41 0.38
CA ASN A 107 -7.01 22.13 1.59
C ASN A 107 -8.05 21.99 2.71
N GLU A 108 -9.34 21.91 2.34
CA GLU A 108 -10.44 21.68 3.29
C GLU A 108 -10.33 20.32 3.98
N ALA A 109 -10.02 19.25 3.25
CA ALA A 109 -9.87 17.93 3.85
C ALA A 109 -8.67 17.86 4.81
N ILE A 110 -7.56 18.52 4.46
CA ILE A 110 -6.38 18.64 5.31
C ILE A 110 -6.70 19.48 6.56
N ALA A 111 -7.37 20.62 6.41
CA ALA A 111 -7.78 21.46 7.53
C ALA A 111 -8.72 20.70 8.49
N ALA A 112 -9.70 19.97 7.97
CA ALA A 112 -10.59 19.15 8.79
C ALA A 112 -9.85 18.04 9.57
N ALA A 113 -8.76 17.51 9.01
CA ALA A 113 -7.97 16.47 9.66
C ALA A 113 -6.96 17.00 10.70
N THR A 114 -6.60 18.29 10.64
CA THR A 114 -5.47 18.86 11.41
C THR A 114 -5.86 20.04 12.30
N GLY A 115 -7.08 20.55 12.15
CA GLY A 115 -7.43 21.86 12.68
C GLY A 115 -6.59 22.95 12.01
N LEU A 116 -5.92 23.76 12.82
CA LEU A 116 -5.17 24.93 12.33
C LEU A 116 -3.71 24.61 11.95
N SER A 117 -3.15 23.48 12.38
CA SER A 117 -1.71 23.19 12.31
C SER A 117 -1.13 23.15 10.89
N TYR A 118 -1.91 22.67 9.91
CA TYR A 118 -1.50 22.57 8.51
C TYR A 118 -2.43 23.34 7.55
N CYS A 119 -3.25 24.26 8.09
CA CYS A 119 -4.18 25.03 7.29
C CYS A 119 -3.43 25.86 6.22
N GLY A 120 -3.83 25.69 4.96
CA GLY A 120 -3.22 26.38 3.81
C GLY A 120 -1.87 25.82 3.35
N GLN A 121 -1.35 24.76 3.98
CA GLN A 121 -0.12 24.11 3.52
C GLN A 121 -0.40 23.18 2.34
N PRO A 122 0.50 23.10 1.33
CA PRO A 122 0.37 22.13 0.25
C PRO A 122 0.41 20.69 0.77
N ALA A 123 -0.38 19.80 0.16
CA ALA A 123 -0.43 18.39 0.55
C ALA A 123 0.96 17.71 0.52
N SER A 124 1.85 18.12 -0.39
CA SER A 124 3.23 17.61 -0.45
C SER A 124 4.04 17.95 0.81
N PHE A 125 3.92 19.18 1.31
CA PHE A 125 4.59 19.60 2.55
C PHE A 125 4.11 18.76 3.73
N VAL A 126 2.79 18.53 3.82
CA VAL A 126 2.21 17.70 4.88
C VAL A 126 2.76 16.26 4.81
N ARG A 127 2.83 15.66 3.63
CA ARG A 127 3.39 14.30 3.46
C ARG A 127 4.85 14.20 3.86
N ASP A 128 5.66 15.22 3.56
CA ASP A 128 7.08 15.24 3.92
C ASP A 128 7.27 15.31 5.45
N GLU A 129 6.43 16.05 6.16
CA GLU A 129 6.43 16.08 7.63
C GLU A 129 5.99 14.74 8.23
N LEU A 130 4.94 14.13 7.67
CA LEU A 130 4.39 12.84 8.12
C LEU A 130 5.33 11.66 7.92
N GLU A 131 6.26 11.72 6.96
CA GLU A 131 7.23 10.65 6.70
C GLU A 131 8.07 10.34 7.96
N SER A 132 8.36 11.36 8.78
CA SER A 132 9.16 11.20 10.00
C SER A 132 8.41 10.53 11.16
N SER A 133 7.09 10.76 11.27
CA SER A 133 6.24 10.21 12.34
C SER A 133 5.51 8.93 11.92
N GLY A 134 5.41 8.67 10.62
CA GLY A 134 4.74 7.53 10.00
C GLY A 134 4.99 6.18 10.64
N PRO A 135 6.24 5.74 10.86
CA PRO A 135 6.52 4.45 11.51
C PRO A 135 5.93 4.32 12.91
N ARG A 136 5.98 5.39 13.71
CA ARG A 136 5.41 5.40 15.06
C ARG A 136 3.88 5.39 15.00
N SER A 137 3.28 6.23 14.16
CA SER A 137 1.82 6.24 13.99
C SER A 137 1.29 4.88 13.51
N LEU A 138 1.98 4.22 12.58
CA LEU A 138 1.60 2.89 12.12
C LEU A 138 1.75 1.83 13.23
N GLN A 139 2.80 1.91 14.05
CA GLN A 139 2.94 1.04 15.21
C GLN A 139 1.75 1.17 16.16
N THR A 140 1.31 2.41 16.45
CA THR A 140 0.11 2.64 17.24
C THR A 140 -1.11 1.95 16.61
N LEU A 141 -1.32 2.10 15.30
CA LEU A 141 -2.44 1.47 14.59
C LEU A 141 -2.44 -0.07 14.71
N CYS A 142 -1.26 -0.69 14.61
CA CYS A 142 -1.12 -2.14 14.75
C CYS A 142 -1.42 -2.64 16.18
N SER A 143 -1.36 -1.77 17.18
CA SER A 143 -1.68 -2.09 18.58
C SER A 143 -3.18 -2.00 18.90
N VAL A 144 -3.99 -1.43 18.00
CA VAL A 144 -5.41 -1.19 18.23
C VAL A 144 -6.20 -2.49 18.14
N VAL A 145 -7.02 -2.74 19.14
CA VAL A 145 -7.96 -3.87 19.19
C VAL A 145 -9.38 -3.34 19.33
N THR A 146 -10.32 -3.98 18.67
CA THR A 146 -11.75 -3.64 18.76
C THR A 146 -12.61 -4.89 18.62
N GLN A 147 -13.80 -4.86 19.20
CA GLN A 147 -14.84 -5.87 19.05
C GLN A 147 -16.06 -5.22 18.40
N VAL A 148 -16.64 -5.89 17.40
CA VAL A 148 -17.82 -5.42 16.69
C VAL A 148 -18.91 -6.47 16.85
N ASP A 149 -19.81 -6.25 17.80
CA ASP A 149 -20.87 -7.21 18.12
C ASP A 149 -22.19 -6.92 17.37
N ASN A 150 -22.18 -5.94 16.47
CA ASN A 150 -23.39 -5.41 15.85
C ASN A 150 -23.56 -5.88 14.40
N SER A 151 -24.81 -6.25 14.05
CA SER A 151 -25.22 -6.51 12.67
C SER A 151 -25.35 -5.25 11.81
N VAL A 152 -25.24 -4.06 12.43
CA VAL A 152 -25.33 -2.75 11.81
C VAL A 152 -24.03 -2.00 12.08
N LEU A 153 -23.53 -1.29 11.06
CA LEU A 153 -22.32 -0.48 11.19
C LEU A 153 -22.55 0.66 12.21
N PRO A 154 -21.81 0.69 13.33
CA PRO A 154 -21.98 1.74 14.33
C PRO A 154 -21.40 3.07 13.82
N LYS A 155 -21.89 4.20 14.35
CA LYS A 155 -21.36 5.53 14.04
C LYS A 155 -20.05 5.84 14.76
N GLU A 156 -19.86 5.23 15.92
CA GLU A 156 -18.70 5.37 16.77
C GLU A 156 -18.32 3.99 17.30
N LEU A 157 -17.02 3.76 17.53
CA LEU A 157 -16.52 2.47 17.99
C LEU A 157 -15.49 2.69 19.08
N ALA A 158 -15.70 2.03 20.23
CA ALA A 158 -14.69 1.96 21.27
C ALA A 158 -13.57 1.01 20.82
N VAL A 159 -12.33 1.50 20.92
CA VAL A 159 -11.14 0.73 20.59
C VAL A 159 -10.14 0.82 21.72
N VAL A 160 -9.41 -0.27 21.95
CA VAL A 160 -8.33 -0.33 22.94
C VAL A 160 -7.00 -0.16 22.22
N VAL A 161 -6.20 0.82 22.64
CA VAL A 161 -4.84 1.04 22.13
C VAL A 161 -3.86 0.43 23.12
N ASN A 162 -3.16 -0.61 22.68
CA ASN A 162 -2.22 -1.36 23.55
C ASN A 162 -0.80 -0.76 23.56
N ASP A 163 -0.52 0.22 22.72
CA ASP A 163 0.75 0.95 22.73
C ASP A 163 0.76 2.03 23.83
N LEU A 164 1.34 1.69 24.99
CA LEU A 164 1.51 2.60 26.12
C LEU A 164 2.44 3.79 25.82
N THR A 165 3.22 3.71 24.74
CA THR A 165 4.13 4.77 24.31
C THR A 165 3.52 5.71 23.27
N ALA A 166 2.28 5.43 22.84
CA ALA A 166 1.61 6.21 21.81
C ALA A 166 1.29 7.63 22.29
N SER A 167 1.90 8.61 21.62
CA SER A 167 1.51 10.03 21.69
C SER A 167 0.37 10.36 20.72
N ASP A 168 0.31 9.65 19.60
CA ASP A 168 -0.58 9.92 18.48
C ASP A 168 -1.56 8.77 18.33
N TYR A 169 -2.80 9.01 18.78
CA TYR A 169 -3.88 8.04 18.72
C TYR A 169 -4.59 8.11 17.34
N PRO A 170 -5.10 6.97 16.82
CA PRO A 170 -5.96 6.99 15.64
C PRO A 170 -7.12 7.96 15.86
N THR A 171 -7.50 8.72 14.84
CA THR A 171 -8.62 9.67 14.95
C THR A 171 -9.93 9.07 14.49
N HIS A 172 -9.89 8.03 13.64
CA HIS A 172 -11.07 7.44 13.00
C HIS A 172 -10.92 5.93 12.85
N MET A 173 -12.07 5.28 12.71
CA MET A 173 -12.18 3.92 12.19
C MET A 173 -12.71 3.93 10.77
N LEU A 174 -12.00 3.33 9.82
CA LEU A 174 -12.51 3.08 8.48
C LEU A 174 -13.21 1.73 8.44
N ALA A 175 -14.48 1.73 8.03
CA ALA A 175 -15.24 0.54 7.71
C ALA A 175 -15.14 0.29 6.20
N VAL A 176 -14.19 -0.54 5.79
CA VAL A 176 -13.84 -0.79 4.40
C VAL A 176 -14.62 -1.98 3.86
N TYR A 177 -15.31 -1.79 2.74
CA TYR A 177 -16.16 -2.80 2.13
C TYR A 177 -16.13 -2.75 0.60
N ALA A 178 -16.54 -3.86 -0.03
CA ALA A 178 -16.63 -3.94 -1.49
C ALA A 178 -17.99 -3.40 -1.98
N PRO A 179 -18.07 -2.85 -3.21
CA PRO A 179 -19.35 -2.51 -3.82
C PRO A 179 -20.30 -3.72 -3.82
N VAL A 180 -21.52 -3.51 -3.34
CA VAL A 180 -22.55 -4.56 -3.35
C VAL A 180 -22.91 -4.88 -4.79
N SER A 181 -22.86 -6.16 -5.16
CA SER A 181 -23.26 -6.61 -6.49
C SER A 181 -24.71 -6.20 -6.76
N LYS A 182 -24.94 -5.50 -7.87
CA LYS A 182 -26.31 -5.17 -8.32
C LYS A 182 -27.08 -6.48 -8.54
N ARG A 183 -28.38 -6.47 -8.22
CA ARG A 183 -29.26 -7.59 -8.54
C ARG A 183 -29.12 -7.94 -10.03
N PRO A 184 -28.77 -9.19 -10.38
CA PRO A 184 -28.76 -9.61 -11.78
C PRO A 184 -30.13 -9.41 -12.40
N GLU A 185 -30.19 -8.98 -13.66
CA GLU A 185 -31.45 -8.71 -14.38
C GLU A 185 -32.40 -9.92 -14.38
N ASN A 186 -31.83 -11.13 -14.44
CA ASN A 186 -32.56 -12.40 -14.42
C ASN A 186 -32.67 -13.04 -13.02
N ALA A 187 -32.36 -12.30 -11.95
CA ALA A 187 -32.41 -12.86 -10.61
C ALA A 187 -33.87 -13.06 -10.14
N PRO A 188 -34.19 -14.18 -9.50
CA PRO A 188 -35.55 -14.47 -9.01
C PRO A 188 -36.02 -13.39 -8.03
N ALA A 189 -37.34 -13.26 -7.86
CA ALA A 189 -37.93 -12.30 -6.90
C ALA A 189 -37.45 -12.52 -5.46
N SER A 190 -37.02 -13.73 -5.12
CA SER A 190 -36.45 -14.13 -3.83
C SER A 190 -34.94 -13.87 -3.69
N TRP A 191 -34.28 -13.24 -4.67
CA TRP A 191 -32.86 -12.97 -4.60
C TRP A 191 -32.53 -12.03 -3.44
N VAL A 192 -31.69 -12.51 -2.52
CA VAL A 192 -31.15 -11.73 -1.41
C VAL A 192 -29.71 -11.35 -1.77
N PRO A 193 -29.33 -10.06 -1.67
CA PRO A 193 -27.95 -9.66 -1.90
C PRO A 193 -27.02 -10.38 -0.90
N PRO A 194 -25.81 -10.78 -1.33
CA PRO A 194 -24.85 -11.37 -0.43
C PRO A 194 -24.53 -10.41 0.71
N LYS A 195 -24.28 -10.94 1.91
CA LYS A 195 -23.84 -10.16 3.05
C LYS A 195 -22.52 -9.47 2.71
N THR A 196 -22.46 -8.16 2.94
CA THR A 196 -21.27 -7.36 2.73
C THR A 196 -20.24 -7.67 3.81
N ASP A 197 -19.06 -8.15 3.41
CA ASP A 197 -17.90 -8.24 4.31
C ASP A 197 -17.34 -6.83 4.57
N VAL A 198 -17.20 -6.47 5.84
CA VAL A 198 -16.74 -5.15 6.29
C VAL A 198 -15.53 -5.34 7.19
N LYS A 199 -14.42 -4.69 6.82
CA LYS A 199 -13.16 -4.72 7.58
C LYS A 199 -12.89 -3.38 8.23
N MET A 200 -12.53 -3.42 9.50
CA MET A 200 -12.29 -2.26 10.33
C MET A 200 -10.80 -1.91 10.36
N TYR A 201 -10.44 -0.68 9.99
CA TYR A 201 -9.05 -0.19 10.04
C TYR A 201 -8.95 1.13 10.80
N PRO A 202 -8.19 1.19 11.90
CA PRO A 202 -7.92 2.46 12.57
C PRO A 202 -7.03 3.32 11.68
N VAL A 203 -7.29 4.62 11.62
CA VAL A 203 -6.50 5.56 10.85
C VAL A 203 -6.34 6.89 11.55
N HIS A 204 -5.26 7.59 11.20
CA HIS A 204 -5.12 9.02 11.40
C HIS A 204 -5.65 9.71 10.14
N SER A 205 -6.75 10.45 10.27
CA SER A 205 -7.40 11.18 9.17
C SER A 205 -6.42 12.04 8.36
N LEU A 206 -5.37 12.57 8.99
CA LEU A 206 -4.35 13.39 8.34
C LEU A 206 -3.57 12.61 7.26
N PHE A 207 -3.16 11.38 7.51
CA PHE A 207 -2.51 10.55 6.48
C PHE A 207 -3.46 10.30 5.30
N MET A 208 -4.73 10.03 5.58
CA MET A 208 -5.72 9.82 4.53
C MET A 208 -5.95 11.11 3.72
N ALA A 209 -6.12 12.26 4.38
CA ALA A 209 -6.35 13.54 3.75
C ALA A 209 -5.13 14.03 2.94
N ALA A 210 -3.90 13.78 3.40
CA ALA A 210 -2.69 14.20 2.71
C ALA A 210 -2.38 13.34 1.47
N HIS A 211 -2.87 12.11 1.40
CA HIS A 211 -2.61 11.18 0.30
C HIS A 211 -3.78 10.99 -0.67
N CYS A 212 -5.04 11.15 -0.23
CA CYS A 212 -6.23 10.75 -1.00
C CYS A 212 -7.09 11.95 -1.41
N ALA A 213 -7.04 12.35 -2.68
CA ALA A 213 -7.75 13.53 -3.16
C ALA A 213 -9.26 13.35 -3.35
N LYS A 214 -9.75 12.11 -3.47
CA LYS A 214 -11.19 11.83 -3.62
C LYS A 214 -11.91 11.63 -2.30
N LEU A 215 -11.18 11.66 -1.18
CA LEU A 215 -11.81 11.65 0.14
C LEU A 215 -12.24 13.07 0.50
N GLY A 216 -13.54 13.25 0.72
CA GLY A 216 -14.05 14.48 1.33
C GLY A 216 -13.55 14.66 2.77
N PRO A 217 -13.75 15.84 3.36
CA PRO A 217 -13.34 16.13 4.74
C PRO A 217 -13.78 15.06 5.73
N PHE A 218 -12.88 14.72 6.67
CA PHE A 218 -13.23 13.82 7.77
C PHE A 218 -14.12 14.56 8.77
N PRO A 219 -15.09 13.87 9.40
CA PRO A 219 -15.82 14.47 10.50
C PRO A 219 -14.87 14.79 11.67
N PRO A 220 -15.25 15.73 12.56
CA PRO A 220 -14.47 15.98 13.77
C PRO A 220 -14.33 14.72 14.61
N SER A 221 -13.13 14.50 15.16
CA SER A 221 -12.85 13.42 16.10
C SER A 221 -12.57 14.01 17.49
N PRO A 222 -13.07 13.40 18.58
CA PRO A 222 -12.82 13.88 19.94
C PRO A 222 -11.32 13.91 20.29
N ILE A 223 -10.52 13.05 19.65
CA ILE A 223 -9.09 12.91 19.93
C ILE A 223 -8.28 14.09 19.38
N THR A 224 -8.71 14.70 18.28
CA THR A 224 -8.00 15.83 17.67
C THR A 224 -7.99 17.07 18.56
N SER A 225 -8.89 17.15 19.54
CA SER A 225 -9.01 18.26 20.49
C SER A 225 -8.32 18.05 21.84
N VAL A 226 -7.83 16.84 22.15
CA VAL A 226 -7.22 16.57 23.44
C VAL A 226 -5.71 16.76 23.34
N GLU A 227 -5.21 17.84 23.93
CA GLU A 227 -3.78 18.06 24.17
C GLU A 227 -3.20 16.81 24.84
N SER A 228 -2.25 16.17 24.16
CA SER A 228 -1.35 15.11 24.65
C SER A 228 -1.83 14.39 25.91
N PHE A 229 -2.42 13.22 25.71
CA PHE A 229 -2.68 12.31 26.80
C PHE A 229 -1.38 12.03 27.59
N PRO A 230 -1.32 12.29 28.91
CA PRO A 230 -0.12 12.02 29.70
C PRO A 230 0.19 10.53 29.65
N ALA A 231 1.46 10.12 29.53
CA ALA A 231 1.80 8.69 29.52
C ALA A 231 1.28 8.01 30.80
N THR A 232 0.48 6.94 30.64
CA THR A 232 -0.02 6.11 31.75
C THR A 232 0.32 4.66 31.48
N ASP A 233 0.58 3.89 32.53
CA ASP A 233 0.85 2.44 32.43
C ASP A 233 -0.42 1.60 32.14
N GLU A 234 -1.59 2.24 31.99
CA GLU A 234 -2.87 1.57 31.74
C GLU A 234 -3.27 1.58 30.26
N LEU A 235 -3.92 0.48 29.85
CA LEU A 235 -4.56 0.36 28.54
C LEU A 235 -5.60 1.45 28.34
N ARG A 236 -5.63 2.04 27.15
CA ARG A 236 -6.53 3.13 26.85
C ARG A 236 -7.63 2.71 25.93
N THR A 237 -8.87 2.98 26.34
CA THR A 237 -10.04 2.89 25.47
C THR A 237 -10.35 4.27 24.93
N VAL A 238 -10.42 4.39 23.60
CA VAL A 238 -10.81 5.62 22.90
C VAL A 238 -12.01 5.36 22.01
N ILE A 239 -12.91 6.35 21.89
CA ILE A 239 -14.10 6.26 21.05
C ILE A 239 -13.79 6.96 19.73
N LEU A 240 -13.87 6.21 18.64
CA LEU A 240 -13.53 6.69 17.30
C LEU A 240 -14.78 6.81 16.42
N PRO A 241 -14.98 7.93 15.71
CA PRO A 241 -15.97 7.98 14.64
C PRO A 241 -15.66 6.96 13.55
N VAL A 242 -16.70 6.25 13.10
CA VAL A 242 -16.62 5.24 12.05
C VAL A 242 -17.00 5.86 10.72
N ARG A 243 -16.08 5.81 9.76
CA ARG A 243 -16.29 6.29 8.39
C ARG A 243 -16.39 5.11 7.42
N PRO A 244 -17.54 4.92 6.74
CA PRO A 244 -17.66 3.92 5.69
C PRO A 244 -16.78 4.28 4.48
N LEU A 245 -16.10 3.28 3.91
CA LEU A 245 -15.23 3.44 2.75
C LEU A 245 -15.41 2.28 1.76
N CYS A 246 -16.13 2.54 0.67
CA CYS A 246 -16.31 1.57 -0.40
C CYS A 246 -15.06 1.53 -1.29
N LEU A 247 -14.42 0.36 -1.41
CA LEU A 247 -13.23 0.18 -2.26
C LEU A 247 -13.38 -0.99 -3.24
N PRO A 248 -12.81 -0.91 -4.45
CA PRO A 248 -12.85 -2.01 -5.42
C PRO A 248 -12.25 -3.32 -4.90
N SER A 249 -11.20 -3.24 -4.08
CA SER A 249 -10.48 -4.40 -3.55
C SER A 249 -10.18 -4.23 -2.04
N PRO A 250 -11.15 -4.45 -1.14
CA PRO A 250 -10.95 -4.27 0.30
C PRO A 250 -9.78 -5.07 0.88
N SER A 251 -9.50 -6.26 0.34
CA SER A 251 -8.41 -7.14 0.80
C SER A 251 -7.02 -6.57 0.58
N THR A 252 -6.85 -5.67 -0.39
CA THR A 252 -5.55 -5.05 -0.70
C THR A 252 -5.40 -3.64 -0.11
N PHE A 253 -6.42 -3.15 0.60
CA PHE A 253 -6.35 -1.87 1.29
C PHE A 253 -5.24 -1.79 2.36
N PRO A 254 -4.96 -2.84 3.18
CA PRO A 254 -3.91 -2.77 4.18
C PRO A 254 -2.53 -2.42 3.61
N SER A 255 -2.16 -2.99 2.45
CA SER A 255 -0.89 -2.69 1.79
C SER A 255 -0.78 -1.23 1.39
N LEU A 256 -1.88 -0.67 0.87
CA LEU A 256 -1.95 0.74 0.49
C LEU A 256 -1.91 1.67 1.71
N LEU A 257 -2.63 1.29 2.79
CA LEU A 257 -2.61 2.03 4.04
C LEU A 257 -1.20 2.06 4.64
N HIS A 258 -0.51 0.92 4.73
CA HIS A 258 0.87 0.86 5.21
C HIS A 258 1.81 1.74 4.38
N TYR A 259 1.62 1.79 3.06
CA TYR A 259 2.38 2.69 2.21
C TYR A 259 2.12 4.17 2.54
N PHE A 260 0.87 4.60 2.78
CA PHE A 260 0.60 5.99 3.17
C PHE A 260 1.33 6.39 4.45
N TYR A 261 1.47 5.47 5.41
CA TYR A 261 2.23 5.74 6.63
C TYR A 261 3.74 5.78 6.40
N LEU A 262 4.28 4.83 5.65
CA LEU A 262 5.73 4.64 5.56
C LEU A 262 6.36 5.39 4.39
N ARG A 263 5.58 5.74 3.36
CA ARG A 263 6.01 6.29 2.06
C ARG A 263 7.23 5.55 1.49
N ARG A 264 7.16 4.22 1.54
CA ARG A 264 8.26 3.33 1.18
C ARG A 264 7.79 2.28 0.20
N SER A 265 8.34 2.32 -1.02
CA SER A 265 8.02 1.36 -2.09
C SER A 265 8.28 -0.10 -1.68
N GLU A 266 9.25 -0.36 -0.79
CA GLU A 266 9.57 -1.72 -0.32
C GLU A 266 8.39 -2.41 0.38
N VAL A 267 7.53 -1.62 1.05
CA VAL A 267 6.34 -2.12 1.73
C VAL A 267 5.35 -2.70 0.71
N LEU A 268 5.25 -2.06 -0.45
CA LEU A 268 4.41 -2.53 -1.55
C LEU A 268 5.03 -3.73 -2.25
N PHE A 269 6.34 -3.68 -2.54
CA PHE A 269 7.05 -4.78 -3.18
C PHE A 269 6.94 -6.10 -2.40
N LYS A 270 6.98 -6.04 -1.05
CA LYS A 270 6.72 -7.21 -0.19
C LYS A 270 5.33 -7.81 -0.37
N ALA A 271 4.32 -6.98 -0.66
CA ALA A 271 2.97 -7.47 -0.96
C ALA A 271 2.82 -7.91 -2.42
N PHE A 272 3.62 -7.35 -3.33
CA PHE A 272 3.50 -7.54 -4.78
C PHE A 272 4.27 -8.74 -5.29
N PHE A 273 5.37 -9.15 -4.65
CA PHE A 273 6.21 -10.24 -5.14
C PHE A 273 6.10 -11.51 -4.29
N PRO A 274 6.25 -12.70 -4.91
CA PRO A 274 6.26 -13.98 -4.20
C PRO A 274 7.62 -14.29 -3.54
N CYS A 275 8.63 -13.42 -3.69
CA CYS A 275 9.98 -13.61 -3.18
C CYS A 275 10.59 -12.28 -2.72
N GLU A 276 11.74 -12.39 -2.03
CA GLU A 276 12.56 -11.23 -1.71
C GLU A 276 13.12 -10.57 -2.98
N PHE A 277 13.42 -9.28 -2.86
CA PHE A 277 13.95 -8.43 -3.92
C PHE A 277 15.26 -7.76 -3.47
N SER A 278 16.11 -7.40 -4.42
CA SER A 278 17.40 -6.74 -4.12
C SER A 278 17.20 -5.28 -3.70
N THR A 279 18.17 -4.74 -2.97
CA THR A 279 18.26 -3.29 -2.72
C THR A 279 18.42 -2.51 -4.03
N ASP A 280 19.15 -3.08 -4.99
CA ASP A 280 19.34 -2.48 -6.33
C ASP A 280 18.00 -2.27 -7.04
N PHE A 281 17.08 -3.25 -6.94
CA PHE A 281 15.74 -3.12 -7.50
C PHE A 281 14.95 -1.99 -6.83
N VAL A 282 15.03 -1.83 -5.50
CA VAL A 282 14.34 -0.74 -4.81
C VAL A 282 14.84 0.62 -5.29
N GLU A 283 16.15 0.80 -5.38
CA GLU A 283 16.77 2.07 -5.80
C GLU A 283 16.55 2.37 -7.28
N LYS A 284 16.43 1.32 -8.12
CA LYS A 284 16.36 1.41 -9.58
C LYS A 284 15.15 0.64 -10.12
N CYS A 285 13.99 0.77 -9.49
CA CYS A 285 12.80 -0.03 -9.83
C CYS A 285 12.29 0.21 -11.26
N MET A 286 12.68 1.31 -11.90
CA MET A 286 12.39 1.63 -13.30
C MET A 286 13.48 1.17 -14.28
N SER A 287 14.57 0.55 -13.80
CA SER A 287 15.63 0.02 -14.65
C SER A 287 15.16 -1.26 -15.32
N GLU A 288 15.23 -1.29 -16.65
CA GLU A 288 14.90 -2.46 -17.45
C GLU A 288 15.71 -3.70 -17.03
N GLU A 289 17.00 -3.50 -16.69
CA GLU A 289 17.89 -4.58 -16.25
C GLU A 289 17.39 -5.22 -14.96
N GLU A 290 17.07 -4.41 -13.93
CA GLU A 290 16.59 -4.93 -12.64
C GLU A 290 15.18 -5.52 -12.75
N ILE A 291 14.30 -4.91 -13.56
CA ILE A 291 12.97 -5.46 -13.87
C ILE A 291 13.11 -6.85 -14.50
N MET A 292 13.92 -6.99 -15.55
CA MET A 292 14.08 -8.27 -16.26
C MET A 292 14.79 -9.33 -15.43
N LYS A 293 15.77 -8.94 -14.63
CA LYS A 293 16.46 -9.84 -13.68
C LYS A 293 15.47 -10.44 -12.67
N LEU A 294 14.66 -9.60 -12.02
CA LEU A 294 13.65 -10.05 -11.06
C LEU A 294 12.54 -10.85 -11.75
N ALA A 295 12.04 -10.40 -12.90
CA ALA A 295 11.02 -11.09 -13.68
C ALA A 295 11.47 -12.49 -14.11
N THR A 296 12.74 -12.62 -14.55
CA THR A 296 13.34 -13.91 -14.93
C THR A 296 13.43 -14.84 -13.73
N HIS A 297 13.84 -14.32 -12.57
CA HIS A 297 13.88 -15.12 -11.35
C HIS A 297 12.49 -15.63 -10.97
N ILE A 298 11.49 -14.74 -10.91
CA ILE A 298 10.11 -15.11 -10.55
C ILE A 298 9.53 -16.10 -11.57
N GLY A 299 9.64 -15.81 -12.87
CA GLY A 299 9.07 -16.63 -13.93
C GLY A 299 9.67 -18.03 -14.05
N LYS A 300 10.93 -18.21 -13.63
CA LYS A 300 11.58 -19.54 -13.57
C LYS A 300 11.31 -20.30 -12.27
N THR A 301 11.01 -19.58 -11.19
CA THR A 301 10.90 -20.17 -9.84
C THR A 301 9.46 -20.53 -9.48
N PHE A 302 8.49 -19.71 -9.87
CA PHE A 302 7.10 -19.85 -9.45
C PHE A 302 6.21 -20.30 -10.61
N ASN A 303 5.17 -21.06 -10.28
CA ASN A 303 4.17 -21.43 -11.26
C ASN A 303 3.36 -20.19 -11.72
N PRO A 304 2.85 -20.17 -12.96
CA PRO A 304 2.06 -19.04 -13.46
C PRO A 304 0.84 -18.68 -12.60
N ASN A 305 0.26 -19.64 -11.89
CA ASN A 305 -0.91 -19.41 -11.02
C ASN A 305 -0.56 -18.55 -9.81
N VAL A 306 0.59 -18.77 -9.18
CA VAL A 306 1.12 -17.93 -8.10
C VAL A 306 1.39 -16.53 -8.63
N ILE A 307 2.06 -16.41 -9.78
CA ILE A 307 2.38 -15.10 -10.38
C ILE A 307 1.08 -14.33 -10.71
N LEU A 308 0.05 -15.02 -11.20
CA LEU A 308 -1.27 -14.42 -11.47
C LEU A 308 -1.99 -13.96 -10.20
N LYS A 309 -1.86 -14.69 -9.08
CA LYS A 309 -2.35 -14.24 -7.76
C LYS A 309 -1.71 -12.90 -7.36
N HIS A 310 -0.41 -12.75 -7.58
CA HIS A 310 0.31 -11.49 -7.33
C HIS A 310 -0.08 -10.36 -8.29
N ALA A 311 -0.31 -10.67 -9.57
CA ALA A 311 -0.88 -9.70 -10.52
C ALA A 311 -2.23 -9.14 -10.05
N LYS A 312 -3.09 -9.99 -9.48
CA LYS A 312 -4.38 -9.59 -8.89
C LYS A 312 -4.20 -8.67 -7.67
N VAL A 313 -3.19 -8.91 -6.83
CA VAL A 313 -2.88 -8.03 -5.68
C VAL A 313 -2.47 -6.64 -6.16
N ILE A 314 -1.55 -6.55 -7.13
CA ILE A 314 -1.10 -5.27 -7.70
C ILE A 314 -2.28 -4.51 -8.30
N HIS A 315 -3.10 -5.21 -9.11
CA HIS A 315 -4.29 -4.62 -9.71
C HIS A 315 -5.28 -4.12 -8.65
N GLY A 316 -5.49 -4.87 -7.56
CA GLY A 316 -6.34 -4.45 -6.45
C GLY A 316 -5.83 -3.19 -5.75
N VAL A 317 -4.51 -3.08 -5.51
CA VAL A 317 -3.91 -1.85 -4.97
C VAL A 317 -4.07 -0.68 -5.93
N TRP A 318 -3.81 -0.88 -7.22
CA TRP A 318 -4.00 0.14 -8.26
C TRP A 318 -5.46 0.63 -8.32
N GLN A 319 -6.45 -0.26 -8.29
CA GLN A 319 -7.86 0.11 -8.28
C GLN A 319 -8.24 0.92 -7.04
N ASN A 320 -7.76 0.52 -5.85
CA ASN A 320 -8.00 1.27 -4.62
C ASN A 320 -7.34 2.65 -4.67
N ALA A 321 -6.09 2.76 -5.15
CA ALA A 321 -5.39 4.03 -5.32
C ALA A 321 -6.14 4.95 -6.30
N CYS A 322 -6.67 4.41 -7.40
CA CYS A 322 -7.53 5.12 -8.33
C CYS A 322 -8.83 5.61 -7.67
N ALA A 323 -9.47 4.76 -6.87
CA ALA A 323 -10.72 5.09 -6.18
C ALA A 323 -10.54 6.17 -5.12
N LEU A 324 -9.40 6.14 -4.41
CA LEU A 324 -9.03 7.13 -3.39
C LEU A 324 -8.46 8.43 -3.99
N GLY A 325 -8.04 8.40 -5.26
CA GLY A 325 -7.35 9.51 -5.89
C GLY A 325 -5.99 9.74 -5.24
N SER A 326 -5.20 8.67 -5.10
CA SER A 326 -3.89 8.74 -4.47
C SER A 326 -2.95 9.69 -5.22
N PHE A 327 -2.38 10.65 -4.50
CA PHE A 327 -1.50 11.69 -5.06
C PHE A 327 -0.06 11.52 -4.55
N ASP A 328 0.63 10.50 -5.06
CA ASP A 328 2.04 10.22 -4.75
C ASP A 328 2.74 9.57 -5.96
N ASP A 329 3.76 10.22 -6.51
CA ASP A 329 4.49 9.72 -7.69
C ASP A 329 5.25 8.43 -7.39
N GLU A 330 5.77 8.26 -6.17
CA GLU A 330 6.53 7.07 -5.78
C GLU A 330 5.61 5.84 -5.67
N LEU A 331 4.36 6.03 -5.24
CA LEU A 331 3.34 4.97 -5.22
C LEU A 331 3.10 4.45 -6.64
N TRP A 332 2.88 5.37 -7.58
CA TRP A 332 2.58 5.00 -8.95
C TRP A 332 3.78 4.34 -9.64
N MET A 333 5.00 4.85 -9.41
CA MET A 333 6.24 4.20 -9.87
C MET A 333 6.38 2.77 -9.31
N ALA A 334 6.09 2.55 -8.03
CA ALA A 334 6.17 1.23 -7.41
C ALA A 334 5.12 0.26 -8.00
N ILE A 335 3.89 0.73 -8.25
CA ILE A 335 2.85 -0.06 -8.91
C ILE A 335 3.27 -0.42 -10.35
N ASP A 336 3.72 0.55 -11.13
CA ASP A 336 4.06 0.37 -12.54
C ASP A 336 5.25 -0.60 -12.71
N SER A 337 6.33 -0.39 -11.96
CA SER A 337 7.52 -1.26 -11.98
C SER A 337 7.19 -2.69 -11.54
N ALA A 338 6.44 -2.87 -10.45
CA ALA A 338 6.06 -4.20 -9.98
C ALA A 338 5.12 -4.92 -10.96
N TYR A 339 4.19 -4.18 -11.57
CA TYR A 339 3.32 -4.75 -12.58
C TYR A 339 4.11 -5.20 -13.81
N GLU A 340 5.10 -4.42 -14.26
CA GLU A 340 5.97 -4.79 -15.36
C GLU A 340 6.80 -6.05 -15.06
N VAL A 341 7.35 -6.16 -13.85
CA VAL A 341 8.03 -7.38 -13.38
C VAL A 341 7.10 -8.59 -13.47
N ILE A 342 5.88 -8.48 -12.94
CA ILE A 342 4.93 -9.60 -12.88
C ILE A 342 4.42 -10.03 -14.27
N ILE A 343 4.15 -9.07 -15.17
CA ILE A 343 3.74 -9.40 -16.55
C ILE A 343 4.88 -10.08 -17.31
N ASN A 344 6.12 -9.60 -17.18
CA ASN A 344 7.28 -10.25 -17.78
C ASN A 344 7.54 -11.64 -17.18
N ALA A 345 7.38 -11.79 -15.86
CA ALA A 345 7.51 -13.08 -15.18
C ALA A 345 6.46 -14.09 -15.67
N LEU A 346 5.21 -13.66 -15.89
CA LEU A 346 4.17 -14.51 -16.48
C LEU A 346 4.51 -14.95 -17.91
N ALA A 347 5.01 -14.04 -18.74
CA ALA A 347 5.42 -14.36 -20.10
C ALA A 347 6.55 -15.40 -20.13
N ILE A 348 7.54 -15.26 -19.23
CA ILE A 348 8.64 -16.23 -19.05
C ILE A 348 8.11 -17.57 -18.54
N GLY A 349 7.30 -17.57 -17.48
CA GLY A 349 6.78 -18.80 -16.85
C GLY A 349 5.78 -19.57 -17.71
N THR A 350 5.15 -18.92 -18.69
CA THR A 350 4.25 -19.57 -19.67
C THR A 350 4.95 -19.93 -20.98
N GLY A 351 6.25 -19.66 -21.12
CA GLY A 351 7.00 -19.93 -22.34
C GLY A 351 6.57 -19.08 -23.54
N ASN A 352 6.02 -17.89 -23.31
CA ASN A 352 5.58 -16.97 -24.35
C ASN A 352 6.55 -15.78 -24.48
N PRO A 353 7.69 -15.92 -25.17
CA PRO A 353 8.70 -14.87 -25.28
C PRO A 353 8.19 -13.63 -26.03
N ARG A 354 7.13 -13.76 -26.85
CA ARG A 354 6.52 -12.64 -27.57
C ARG A 354 5.70 -11.72 -26.65
N ALA A 355 5.30 -12.21 -25.47
CA ALA A 355 4.62 -11.43 -24.45
C ALA A 355 5.58 -10.70 -23.51
N VAL A 356 6.86 -11.08 -23.50
CA VAL A 356 7.92 -10.35 -22.80
C VAL A 356 8.09 -9.01 -23.48
N TYR A 357 8.12 -7.95 -22.68
CA TYR A 357 8.26 -6.59 -23.17
C TYR A 357 9.32 -5.90 -22.37
N VAL A 358 10.16 -5.24 -23.16
CA VAL A 358 11.15 -4.29 -22.73
C VAL A 358 10.62 -2.93 -23.14
N ALA A 359 10.40 -2.04 -22.18
CA ALA A 359 10.15 -0.64 -22.48
C ALA A 359 11.36 -0.09 -23.22
N LYS A 360 11.26 0.10 -24.55
CA LYS A 360 12.35 0.70 -25.33
C LYS A 360 12.72 2.05 -24.71
N SER A 361 13.92 2.14 -24.13
CA SER A 361 14.51 3.39 -23.72
C SER A 361 14.45 4.39 -24.89
N PRO A 362 14.14 5.68 -24.66
CA PRO A 362 14.19 6.66 -25.73
C PRO A 362 15.58 6.65 -26.35
N SER A 363 15.65 6.36 -27.65
CA SER A 363 16.84 6.62 -28.44
C SER A 363 17.22 8.09 -28.27
N PRO A 364 18.50 8.42 -27.99
CA PRO A 364 18.91 9.80 -27.83
C PRO A 364 18.50 10.58 -29.08
N PRO A 365 18.09 11.86 -28.94
CA PRO A 365 17.75 12.67 -30.09
C PRO A 365 18.95 12.70 -31.03
N THR A 366 18.75 12.24 -32.26
CA THR A 366 19.71 12.37 -33.34
C THR A 366 20.02 13.86 -33.44
N GLN A 367 21.25 14.26 -33.12
CA GLN A 367 21.70 15.63 -33.37
C GLN A 367 21.70 15.81 -34.89
N ALA A 368 20.81 16.66 -35.37
CA ALA A 368 20.74 17.11 -36.76
C ALA A 368 21.51 18.42 -36.90
#